data_AF-A0A351UMV1-F1
#
_entry.id   AF-A0A351UMV1-F1
#
_cell.length_a   1.000
_cell.length_b   1.000
_cell.length_c   1.000
_cell.angle_alpha   90.00
_cell.angle_beta   90.00
_cell.angle_gamma   90.00
#
_symmetry.space_group_name_H-M   'P 1'
#
loop_
_entity.id
_entity.type
_entity.pdbx_description
1 polymer ?
#
loop_
_entity_poly.entity_id
_entity_poly.type
_entity_poly.pdbx_seq_one_letter_code
_entity_poly.pdbx_strand_id
1 'polypeptide(L)'
;MIDFAPLLAQALERRKPLLETLHAGGTDCYRLFHGIAEGFTGLTIDRYGALVLAQTFRANLSPEELRLVEDCLRKALPGPLAFAYNHRGKKAAEAFEKWHRPDPDALEEFTCREGGLKYLVRARHRGIDPWLFLDLRAARRAVRGSVKGLSV
;
A
#
# COMPACT_ATOMS: atom_id res chain seq x y z
N MET A 1 -0.70 -21.42 14.07
CA MET A 1 -0.56 -20.03 13.58
C MET A 1 -0.14 -20.12 12.13
N ILE A 2 -0.79 -19.39 11.23
CA ILE A 2 -0.34 -19.33 9.82
C ILE A 2 0.94 -18.50 9.81
N ASP A 3 2.03 -19.06 9.28
CA ASP A 3 3.26 -18.30 9.08
C ASP A 3 3.06 -17.32 7.91
N PHE A 4 2.93 -16.04 8.25
CA PHE A 4 2.64 -14.98 7.29
C PHE A 4 3.85 -14.63 6.38
N ALA A 5 5.07 -14.76 6.89
CA ALA A 5 6.26 -14.32 6.16
C ALA A 5 6.46 -15.06 4.82
N PRO A 6 6.27 -16.40 4.74
CA PRO A 6 6.26 -17.11 3.46
C PRO A 6 5.17 -16.64 2.50
N LEU A 7 3.97 -16.31 3.00
CA LEU A 7 2.87 -15.82 2.16
C LEU A 7 3.22 -14.48 1.52
N LEU A 8 3.80 -13.56 2.31
CA LEU A 8 4.24 -12.26 1.80
C LEU A 8 5.37 -12.41 0.78
N ALA A 9 6.39 -13.21 1.09
CA ALA A 9 7.50 -13.45 0.16
C ALA A 9 7.00 -14.01 -1.17
N GLN A 10 6.09 -15.00 -1.13
CA GLN A 10 5.50 -15.59 -2.32
C GLN A 10 4.64 -14.59 -3.11
N ALA A 11 3.85 -13.77 -2.41
CA ALA A 11 3.03 -12.71 -3.00
C ALA A 11 3.89 -11.67 -3.74
N LEU A 12 5.03 -11.28 -3.16
CA LEU A 12 5.98 -10.34 -3.76
C LEU A 12 6.68 -10.97 -4.98
N GLU A 13 7.12 -12.23 -4.87
CA GLU A 13 7.76 -12.96 -5.97
C GLU A 13 6.84 -13.04 -7.19
N ARG A 14 5.59 -13.48 -7.00
CA ARG A 14 4.58 -13.57 -8.07
C ARG A 14 4.34 -12.25 -8.78
N ARG A 15 4.56 -11.12 -8.09
CA ARG A 15 4.28 -9.78 -8.62
C ARG A 15 5.46 -9.20 -9.40
N LYS A 16 6.68 -9.73 -9.30
CA LYS A 16 7.86 -9.15 -9.95
C LYS A 16 7.65 -8.80 -11.44
N PRO A 17 7.15 -9.69 -12.32
CA PRO A 17 6.96 -9.35 -13.74
C PRO A 17 5.94 -8.23 -13.95
N LEU A 18 4.89 -8.19 -13.12
CA LEU A 18 3.91 -7.12 -13.15
C LEU A 18 4.53 -5.80 -12.69
N LEU A 19 5.32 -5.80 -11.62
CA LEU A 19 5.95 -4.58 -11.09
C LEU A 19 6.95 -4.00 -12.09
N GLU A 20 7.73 -4.84 -12.78
CA GLU A 20 8.61 -4.42 -13.88
C GLU A 20 7.83 -3.73 -15.00
N THR A 21 6.72 -4.33 -15.43
CA THR A 21 5.83 -3.74 -16.44
C THR A 21 5.24 -2.40 -15.99
N LEU A 22 4.82 -2.30 -14.73
CA LEU A 22 4.28 -1.07 -14.15
C LEU A 22 5.33 0.02 -14.08
N HIS A 23 6.55 -0.29 -13.62
CA HIS A 23 7.65 0.67 -13.56
C HIS A 23 8.04 1.17 -14.95
N ALA A 24 8.15 0.27 -15.94
CA ALA A 24 8.40 0.64 -17.33
C ALA A 24 7.30 1.58 -17.88
N GLY A 25 6.05 1.39 -17.46
CA GLY A 25 4.91 2.26 -17.75
C GLY A 25 4.80 3.51 -16.87
N GLY A 26 5.83 3.85 -16.08
CA GLY A 26 5.83 5.04 -15.22
C GLY A 26 4.83 4.96 -14.06
N THR A 27 4.64 3.77 -13.49
CA THR A 27 3.76 3.52 -12.33
C THR A 27 4.56 2.93 -11.17
N ASP A 28 4.59 3.63 -10.03
CA ASP A 28 5.30 3.21 -8.81
C ASP A 28 4.36 3.04 -7.60
N CYS A 29 3.04 3.12 -7.82
CA CYS A 29 2.03 2.79 -6.82
C CYS A 29 1.25 1.53 -7.20
N TYR A 30 1.07 0.57 -6.30
CA TYR A 30 0.40 -0.73 -6.55
C TYR A 30 0.21 -1.55 -5.28
N ARG A 31 -0.67 -2.55 -5.33
CA ARG A 31 -0.89 -3.51 -4.24
C ARG A 31 0.16 -4.62 -4.24
N LEU A 32 0.88 -4.73 -3.14
CA LEU A 32 1.90 -5.75 -2.88
C LEU A 32 1.32 -7.02 -2.25
N PHE A 33 0.26 -6.88 -1.45
CA PHE A 33 -0.38 -8.01 -0.78
C PHE A 33 -1.90 -7.81 -0.72
N HIS A 34 -2.66 -8.81 -1.18
CA HIS A 34 -4.13 -8.77 -1.24
C HIS A 34 -4.79 -9.85 -0.37
N GLY A 35 -4.40 -9.87 0.89
CA GLY A 35 -5.07 -10.57 1.96
C GLY A 35 -5.59 -11.97 1.61
N ILE A 36 -6.91 -12.07 1.42
CA ILE A 36 -7.61 -13.32 1.11
C ILE A 36 -7.05 -14.05 -0.12
N ALA A 37 -6.64 -13.33 -1.16
CA ALA A 37 -6.07 -13.92 -2.38
C ALA A 37 -4.67 -14.50 -2.15
N GLU A 38 -4.01 -14.11 -1.05
CA GLU A 38 -2.66 -14.52 -0.69
C GLU A 38 -2.64 -15.41 0.57
N GLY A 39 -3.81 -15.90 1.01
CA GLY A 39 -3.92 -16.82 2.15
C GLY A 39 -3.96 -16.16 3.54
N PHE A 40 -4.04 -14.83 3.64
CA PHE A 40 -4.12 -14.12 4.92
C PHE A 40 -5.22 -13.06 4.93
N THR A 41 -6.42 -13.41 5.39
CA THR A 41 -7.59 -12.52 5.32
C THR A 41 -7.42 -11.22 6.11
N GLY A 42 -7.83 -10.11 5.52
CA GLY A 42 -8.00 -8.84 6.23
C GLY A 42 -6.73 -8.00 6.36
N LEU A 43 -5.67 -8.31 5.61
CA LEU A 43 -4.47 -7.47 5.43
C LEU A 43 -4.34 -7.00 3.99
N THR A 44 -4.04 -5.73 3.79
CA THR A 44 -3.55 -5.19 2.52
C THR A 44 -2.22 -4.50 2.73
N ILE A 45 -1.31 -4.63 1.77
CA ILE A 45 -0.06 -3.87 1.73
C ILE A 45 0.02 -3.20 0.37
N ASP A 46 0.06 -1.88 0.37
CA ASP A 46 0.05 -1.04 -0.81
C ASP A 46 1.30 -0.15 -0.84
N ARG A 47 1.93 -0.03 -2.00
CA ARG A 47 3.05 0.88 -2.25
C ARG A 47 2.54 2.12 -2.96
N TYR A 48 3.07 3.28 -2.58
CA TYR A 48 2.87 4.58 -3.20
C TYR A 48 4.22 5.32 -3.29
N GLY A 49 4.98 5.07 -4.35
CA GLY A 49 6.34 5.60 -4.47
C GLY A 49 7.24 5.05 -3.36
N ALA A 50 7.77 5.92 -2.51
CA ALA A 50 8.61 5.55 -1.36
C ALA A 50 7.80 5.13 -0.11
N LEU A 51 6.51 5.45 -0.04
CA LEU A 51 5.65 5.05 1.07
C LEU A 51 5.08 3.65 0.84
N VAL A 52 5.15 2.80 1.86
CA VAL A 52 4.37 1.55 1.93
C VAL A 52 3.42 1.61 3.11
N LEU A 53 2.14 1.38 2.82
CA LEU A 53 1.05 1.40 3.78
C LEU A 53 0.47 0.00 3.94
N ALA A 54 0.65 -0.58 5.12
CA ALA A 54 -0.04 -1.78 5.56
C ALA A 54 -1.36 -1.40 6.25
N GLN A 55 -2.45 -2.10 5.94
CA GLN A 55 -3.74 -1.90 6.59
C GLN A 55 -4.38 -3.24 6.96
N THR A 56 -4.92 -3.31 8.17
CA THR A 56 -5.76 -4.44 8.58
C THR A 56 -7.17 -4.01 8.92
N PHE A 57 -8.18 -4.82 8.62
CA PHE A 57 -9.59 -4.42 8.73
C PHE A 57 -10.35 -5.13 9.87
N ARG A 58 -9.83 -6.23 10.41
CA ARG A 58 -10.49 -7.04 11.45
C ARG A 58 -9.56 -7.33 12.61
N ALA A 59 -8.63 -8.27 12.45
CA ALA A 59 -7.57 -8.55 13.41
C ALA A 59 -6.39 -7.60 13.18
N ASN A 60 -5.74 -7.16 14.25
CA ASN A 60 -4.48 -6.41 14.15
C ASN A 60 -3.30 -7.37 13.93
N LEU A 61 -2.18 -6.81 13.48
CA LEU A 61 -0.89 -7.49 13.55
C LEU A 61 -0.29 -7.27 14.93
N SER A 62 0.30 -8.32 15.49
CA SER A 62 1.19 -8.20 16.63
C SER A 62 2.46 -7.39 16.28
N PRO A 63 3.17 -6.84 17.28
CA PRO A 63 4.43 -6.14 17.03
C PRO A 63 5.48 -6.97 16.29
N GLU A 64 5.53 -8.28 16.55
CA GLU A 64 6.45 -9.19 15.88
C GLU A 64 6.08 -9.40 14.41
N GLU A 65 4.80 -9.67 14.12
CA GLU A 65 4.32 -9.80 12.74
C GLU A 65 4.55 -8.51 11.95
N LEU A 66 4.36 -7.35 12.58
CA LEU A 66 4.59 -6.06 11.94
C LEU A 66 6.07 -5.86 11.58
N ARG A 67 6.98 -6.20 12.49
CA ARG A 67 8.43 -6.17 12.22
C ARG A 67 8.80 -7.11 11.08
N LEU A 68 8.24 -8.32 11.05
CA LEU A 68 8.46 -9.27 9.97
C LEU A 68 7.94 -8.78 8.62
N VAL A 69 6.77 -8.13 8.58
CA VAL A 69 6.24 -7.46 7.38
C VAL A 69 7.25 -6.45 6.87
N GLU A 70 7.69 -5.54 7.74
CA GLU A 70 8.61 -4.46 7.37
C GLU A 70 9.96 -4.99 6.89
N ASP A 71 10.55 -5.96 7.61
CA ASP A 71 11.80 -6.61 7.23
C ASP A 71 11.70 -7.30 5.87
N CYS A 72 10.58 -7.98 5.59
CA CYS A 72 10.34 -8.64 4.31
C CYS A 72 10.23 -7.61 3.17
N LEU A 73 9.51 -6.51 3.39
CA LEU A 73 9.36 -5.44 2.42
C LEU A 73 10.70 -4.74 2.12
N ARG A 74 11.49 -4.44 3.16
CA ARG A 74 12.81 -3.81 3.01
C ARG A 74 13.81 -4.69 2.26
N LYS A 75 13.72 -6.02 2.39
CA LYS A 75 14.55 -6.96 1.62
C LYS A 75 14.11 -7.09 0.16
N ALA A 76 12.80 -7.05 -0.09
CA ALA A 76 12.24 -7.34 -1.40
C ALA A 76 12.12 -6.12 -2.32
N LEU A 77 11.96 -4.91 -1.76
CA LEU A 77 11.74 -3.70 -2.53
C LEU A 77 13.04 -2.89 -2.67
N PRO A 78 13.32 -2.35 -3.87
CA PRO A 78 14.50 -1.51 -4.06
C PRO A 78 14.30 -0.10 -3.47
N GLY A 79 15.40 0.46 -2.98
CA GLY A 79 15.49 1.86 -2.53
C GLY A 79 14.98 2.11 -1.11
N PRO A 80 15.05 3.38 -0.66
CA PRO A 80 14.53 3.76 0.65
C PRO A 80 13.01 3.57 0.71
N LEU A 81 12.54 3.15 1.88
CA LEU A 81 11.15 2.82 2.15
C LEU A 81 10.72 3.44 3.47
N ALA A 82 9.69 4.28 3.39
CA ALA A 82 8.93 4.76 4.54
C ALA A 82 7.76 3.81 4.78
N PHE A 83 7.60 3.32 6.00
CA PHE A 83 6.61 2.30 6.34
C PHE A 83 5.60 2.82 7.35
N ALA A 84 4.32 2.60 7.07
CA ALA A 84 3.24 2.89 8.01
C ALA A 84 2.24 1.73 8.06
N TYR A 85 1.71 1.48 9.25
CA TYR A 85 0.65 0.52 9.51
C TYR A 85 -0.55 1.19 10.16
N ASN A 86 -1.74 0.90 9.62
CA ASN A 86 -3.01 1.38 10.13
C ASN A 86 -3.95 0.20 10.41
N HIS A 87 -4.22 -0.06 11.69
CA HIS A 87 -5.29 -0.98 12.09
C HIS A 87 -6.65 -0.29 11.95
N ARG A 88 -7.36 -0.54 10.85
CA ARG A 88 -8.69 0.03 10.55
C ARG A 88 -9.84 -0.67 11.27
N GLY A 89 -9.61 -1.86 11.85
CA GLY A 89 -10.56 -2.54 12.73
C GLY A 89 -10.72 -1.89 14.12
N LYS A 90 -9.94 -0.83 14.39
CA LYS A 90 -9.98 -0.06 15.64
C LYS A 90 -11.34 0.63 15.85
N LYS A 91 -11.61 1.01 17.10
CA LYS A 91 -12.73 1.91 17.43
C LYS A 91 -12.52 3.31 16.81
N ALA A 92 -13.60 4.03 16.51
CA ALA A 92 -13.51 5.36 15.88
C ALA A 92 -12.64 6.34 16.69
N ALA A 93 -12.81 6.38 18.01
CA ALA A 93 -12.06 7.24 18.93
C ALA A 93 -10.60 6.79 19.20
N GLU A 94 -10.22 5.59 18.76
CA GLU A 94 -8.89 5.06 19.00
C GLU A 94 -7.90 5.60 17.96
N ALA A 95 -6.72 6.04 18.40
CA ALA A 95 -5.68 6.55 17.51
C ALA A 95 -4.89 5.40 16.85
N PHE A 96 -4.33 5.62 15.66
CA PHE A 96 -3.50 4.60 14.99
C PHE A 96 -2.16 4.37 15.72
N GLU A 97 -1.69 5.37 16.46
CA GLU A 97 -0.47 5.38 17.28
C GLU A 97 -0.49 4.36 18.41
N LYS A 98 -1.68 3.84 18.77
CA LYS A 98 -1.81 2.68 19.66
C LYS A 98 -1.24 1.41 19.03
N TRP A 99 -1.40 1.26 17.72
CA TRP A 99 -1.08 0.04 16.97
C TRP A 99 0.28 0.14 16.27
N HIS A 100 0.65 1.34 15.82
CA HIS A 100 1.96 1.59 15.22
C HIS A 100 2.35 3.05 15.31
N ARG A 101 3.60 3.29 15.72
CA ARG A 101 4.24 4.60 15.68
C ARG A 101 5.36 4.52 14.63
N PRO A 102 5.07 4.86 13.36
CA PRO A 102 6.10 4.85 12.34
C PRO A 102 7.14 5.95 12.59
N ASP A 103 8.23 5.89 11.84
CA ASP A 103 9.13 7.04 11.69
C ASP A 103 8.32 8.29 11.25
N PRO A 104 8.57 9.48 11.83
CA PRO A 104 7.90 10.72 11.43
C PRO A 104 7.86 10.94 9.92
N ASP A 105 8.93 10.60 9.20
CA ASP A 105 9.01 10.77 7.75
C ASP A 105 7.93 9.99 7.00
N ALA A 106 7.48 8.84 7.53
CA ALA A 106 6.41 8.05 6.92
C ALA A 106 5.02 8.67 7.10
N LEU A 107 4.89 9.72 7.92
CA LEU A 107 3.65 10.47 8.13
C LEU A 107 3.58 11.75 7.29
N GLU A 108 4.63 12.08 6.55
CA GLU A 108 4.65 13.20 5.60
C GLU A 108 3.86 12.89 4.33
N GLU A 109 3.67 13.92 3.49
CA GLU A 109 3.07 13.75 2.17
C GLU A 109 4.09 13.15 1.19
N PHE A 110 3.66 12.14 0.44
CA PHE A 110 4.47 11.50 -0.59
C PHE A 110 3.84 11.74 -1.96
N THR A 111 4.70 11.79 -2.98
CA THR A 111 4.26 11.71 -4.38
C THR A 111 4.49 10.30 -4.90
N CYS A 112 3.49 9.73 -5.56
CA CYS A 112 3.62 8.52 -6.36
C CYS A 112 3.20 8.77 -7.81
N ARG A 113 3.49 7.82 -8.69
CA ARG A 113 3.20 7.89 -10.12
C ARG A 113 2.26 6.78 -10.56
N GLU A 114 1.28 7.12 -11.38
CA GLU A 114 0.45 6.17 -12.11
C GLU A 114 0.38 6.58 -13.59
N GLY A 115 0.94 5.75 -14.48
CA GLY A 115 0.95 6.00 -15.91
C GLY A 115 1.54 7.37 -16.28
N GLY A 116 2.61 7.79 -15.60
CA GLY A 116 3.29 9.08 -15.78
C GLY A 116 2.67 10.28 -15.06
N LEU A 117 1.47 10.15 -14.47
CA LEU A 117 0.85 11.22 -13.68
C LEU A 117 1.29 11.15 -12.22
N LYS A 118 1.46 12.31 -11.58
CA LYS A 118 1.80 12.42 -10.16
C LYS A 118 0.53 12.48 -9.31
N TYR A 119 0.52 11.74 -8.21
CA TYR A 119 -0.53 11.76 -7.19
C TYR A 119 0.10 12.01 -5.83
N LEU A 120 -0.57 12.81 -5.01
CA LEU A 120 -0.22 12.99 -3.62
C LEU A 120 -0.89 11.90 -2.78
N VAL A 121 -0.19 11.42 -1.77
CA VAL A 121 -0.70 10.46 -0.79
C VAL A 121 -0.13 10.76 0.59
N ARG A 122 -0.83 10.30 1.63
CA ARG A 122 -0.37 10.36 3.01
C ARG A 122 -0.83 9.13 3.77
N ALA A 123 0.05 8.56 4.60
CA ALA A 123 -0.28 7.35 5.37
C ALA A 123 -1.41 7.57 6.39
N ARG A 124 -1.43 8.75 7.02
CA ARG A 124 -2.44 9.16 8.00
C ARG A 124 -2.83 10.61 7.73
N HIS A 125 -4.12 10.87 7.70
CA HIS A 125 -4.71 12.19 7.49
C HIS A 125 -6.08 12.24 8.18
N ARG A 126 -6.79 13.36 8.06
CA ARG A 126 -8.20 13.41 8.45
C ARG A 126 -9.00 12.48 7.54
N GLY A 127 -9.50 11.36 8.09
CA GLY A 127 -10.18 10.30 7.35
C GLY A 127 -9.54 8.94 7.60
N ILE A 128 -10.09 7.90 6.98
CA ILE A 128 -9.62 6.50 7.15
C ILE A 128 -9.17 5.85 5.84
N ASP A 129 -9.73 6.28 4.72
CA ASP A 129 -9.41 5.75 3.40
C ASP A 129 -8.18 6.44 2.81
N PRO A 130 -7.36 5.72 2.04
CA PRO A 130 -6.22 6.32 1.36
C PRO A 130 -6.69 7.39 0.36
N TRP A 131 -5.85 8.41 0.13
CA TRP A 131 -6.13 9.44 -0.89
C TRP A 131 -6.25 8.88 -2.31
N LEU A 132 -5.52 7.80 -2.61
CA LEU A 132 -5.54 7.14 -3.92
C LEU A 132 -6.02 5.70 -3.81
N PHE A 133 -7.17 5.40 -4.39
CA PHE A 133 -7.70 4.04 -4.52
C PHE A 133 -7.04 3.33 -5.72
N LEU A 134 -6.14 2.39 -5.45
CA LEU A 134 -5.32 1.73 -6.49
C LEU A 134 -6.10 0.80 -7.42
N ASP A 135 -7.20 0.23 -6.95
CA ASP A 135 -8.15 -0.60 -7.70
C ASP A 135 -8.86 0.16 -8.83
N LEU A 136 -9.06 1.48 -8.65
CA LEU A 136 -9.64 2.35 -9.68
C LEU A 136 -8.67 2.76 -10.80
N ARG A 137 -7.44 2.21 -10.84
CA ARG A 137 -6.44 2.51 -11.89
C ARG A 137 -6.99 2.33 -13.30
N ALA A 138 -7.65 1.19 -13.55
CA ALA A 138 -8.17 0.87 -14.88
C ALA A 138 -9.25 1.88 -15.30
N ALA A 139 -10.12 2.27 -14.37
CA ALA A 139 -11.14 3.29 -14.61
C ALA A 139 -10.53 4.66 -14.89
N ARG A 140 -9.55 5.10 -14.07
CA ARG A 140 -8.81 6.36 -14.33
C ARG A 140 -8.15 6.38 -15.69
N ARG A 141 -7.51 5.27 -16.09
CA ARG A 141 -6.90 5.12 -17.42
C ARG A 141 -7.94 5.21 -18.54
N ALA A 142 -9.10 4.58 -18.37
CA ALA A 142 -10.19 4.62 -19.35
C ALA A 142 -10.73 6.04 -19.52
N VAL A 143 -11.02 6.74 -18.41
CA VAL A 143 -11.45 8.15 -18.44
C VAL A 143 -10.42 9.00 -19.18
N ARG A 144 -9.14 8.90 -18.82
CA ARG A 144 -8.06 9.65 -19.47
C ARG A 144 -7.98 9.42 -20.98
N GLY A 145 -8.27 8.20 -21.44
CA GLY A 145 -8.26 7.84 -22.86
C GLY A 145 -9.47 8.32 -23.65
N SER A 146 -10.59 8.65 -22.98
CA SER A 146 -11.89 8.82 -23.63
C SER A 146 -12.47 10.23 -23.54
N VAL A 147 -11.91 11.14 -22.74
CA VAL A 147 -12.53 12.45 -22.45
C VAL A 147 -11.93 13.65 -23.20
N LYS A 148 -11.08 13.42 -24.21
CA LYS A 148 -10.45 14.52 -24.95
C LYS A 148 -11.51 15.42 -25.60
N GLY A 149 -11.54 16.70 -25.21
CA GLY A 149 -12.48 17.69 -25.75
C GLY A 149 -13.89 17.66 -25.14
N LEU A 150 -14.10 16.88 -24.07
CA LEU A 150 -15.36 16.81 -23.33
C LEU A 150 -15.30 17.61 -22.03
N SER A 151 -16.45 18.05 -21.53
CA SER A 151 -16.61 18.48 -20.14
C SER A 151 -16.81 17.24 -19.27
N VAL A 152 -16.09 17.16 -18.14
CA VAL A 152 -16.08 16.01 -17.21
C VAL A 152 -16.40 16.50 -15.80
#